data_AF-A0A291RFJ4-F1
#
_entry.id   AF-A0A291RFJ4-F1
#
_cell.length_a   1.000
_cell.length_b   1.000
_cell.length_c   1.000
_cell.angle_alpha   90.00
_cell.angle_beta   90.00
_cell.angle_gamma   90.00
#
_symmetry.space_group_name_H-M   'P 1'
#
loop_
_entity.id
_entity.type
_entity.pdbx_description
1 polymer ?
#
loop_
_entity_poly.entity_id
_entity_poly.type
_entity_poly.pdbx_seq_one_letter_code
_entity_poly.pdbx_strand_id
1 'polypeptide(L)'
;MSAPSGVPAGPGISPRPGEPDVHVRITYADTAFDFSACSTAAINFLIGWQRSHLPDATASVVPDVWVHEYHRLPCEELWLTP
;
A
#
# COMPACT_ATOMS: atom_id res chain seq x y z
N MET A 1 24.17 14.26 -8.38
CA MET A 1 23.03 15.16 -8.14
C MET A 1 22.10 14.45 -7.18
N SER A 2 22.19 14.76 -5.89
CA SER A 2 21.35 14.15 -4.85
C SER A 2 20.08 14.98 -4.70
N ALA A 3 18.90 14.34 -4.74
CA ALA A 3 17.64 15.01 -4.42
C ALA A 3 17.60 15.34 -2.91
N PRO A 4 17.00 16.47 -2.50
CA PRO A 4 16.86 16.79 -1.08
C PRO A 4 15.81 15.90 -0.42
N SER A 5 16.21 15.21 0.63
CA SER A 5 15.31 14.61 1.62
C SER A 5 14.42 15.70 2.23
N GLY A 6 13.10 15.50 2.22
CA GLY A 6 12.20 16.25 3.09
C GLY A 6 11.02 16.97 2.43
N VAL A 7 10.65 16.66 1.20
CA VAL A 7 9.32 17.04 0.72
C VAL A 7 8.34 15.96 1.20
N PRO A 8 7.33 16.28 2.04
CA PRO A 8 6.27 15.33 2.33
C PRO A 8 5.63 14.95 1.00
N ALA A 9 5.53 13.65 0.74
CA ALA A 9 4.89 13.13 -0.45
C ALA A 9 3.50 13.79 -0.57
N GLY A 10 3.29 14.60 -1.61
CA GLY A 10 1.95 15.11 -1.91
C GLY A 10 0.97 13.95 -2.07
N PRO A 11 -0.34 14.14 -1.87
CA PRO A 11 -1.32 13.07 -1.99
C PRO A 11 -1.16 12.37 -3.34
N GLY A 12 -0.68 11.11 -3.31
CA GLY A 12 -0.38 10.30 -4.49
C GLY A 12 1.10 9.90 -4.68
N ILE A 13 2.05 10.60 -4.06
CA ILE A 13 3.48 10.26 -4.14
C ILE A 13 3.82 9.14 -3.15
N SER A 14 4.66 8.19 -3.56
CA SER A 14 5.13 7.12 -2.68
C SER A 14 6.00 7.67 -1.54
N PRO A 15 5.78 7.23 -0.28
CA PRO A 15 6.68 7.55 0.83
C PRO A 15 8.06 6.91 0.69
N ARG A 16 8.20 5.89 -0.17
CA ARG A 16 9.48 5.28 -0.56
C ARG A 16 9.62 5.21 -2.08
N PRO A 17 9.96 6.34 -2.74
CA PRO A 17 10.00 6.42 -4.20
C PRO A 17 11.11 5.57 -4.85
N GLY A 18 12.05 5.02 -4.05
CA GLY A 18 13.08 4.08 -4.52
C GLY A 18 12.61 2.62 -4.60
N GLU A 19 11.39 2.33 -4.13
CA GLU A 19 10.79 1.00 -4.16
C GLU A 19 9.62 0.97 -5.14
N PRO A 20 9.36 -0.17 -5.82
CA PRO A 20 8.22 -0.28 -6.70
C PRO A 20 6.91 -0.25 -5.91
N ASP A 21 5.89 0.36 -6.49
CA ASP A 21 4.52 0.19 -6.00
C ASP A 21 3.98 -1.19 -6.40
N VAL A 22 3.15 -1.75 -5.54
CA VAL A 22 2.42 -3.00 -5.74
C VAL A 22 0.92 -2.78 -5.59
N HIS A 23 0.12 -3.59 -6.28
CA HIS A 23 -1.33 -3.58 -6.15
C HIS A 23 -1.75 -4.33 -4.89
N VAL A 24 -2.35 -3.62 -3.95
CA VAL A 24 -2.98 -4.15 -2.74
C VAL A 24 -4.48 -4.19 -2.97
N ARG A 25 -5.08 -5.39 -2.85
CA ARG A 25 -6.54 -5.56 -2.86
C ARG A 25 -7.02 -5.87 -1.45
N ILE A 26 -8.01 -5.12 -0.99
CA ILE A 26 -8.78 -5.42 0.21
C ILE A 26 -10.17 -5.83 -0.25
N THR A 27 -10.63 -7.00 0.15
CA THR A 27 -12.00 -7.46 -0.12
C THR A 27 -12.75 -7.52 1.19
N TYR A 28 -13.89 -6.83 1.28
CA TYR A 28 -14.82 -6.91 2.40
C TYR A 28 -16.19 -7.31 1.87
N ALA A 29 -16.75 -8.39 2.40
CA ALA A 29 -17.88 -9.09 1.78
C ALA A 29 -17.59 -9.37 0.30
N ASP A 30 -18.37 -8.77 -0.62
CA ASP A 30 -18.21 -8.92 -2.07
C ASP A 30 -17.63 -7.68 -2.77
N THR A 31 -17.12 -6.72 -2.00
CA THR A 31 -16.56 -5.47 -2.55
C THR A 31 -15.04 -5.49 -2.48
N ALA A 32 -14.41 -5.31 -3.63
CA ALA A 32 -12.96 -5.13 -3.74
C ALA A 32 -12.59 -3.64 -3.74
N PHE A 33 -11.57 -3.31 -2.95
CA PHE A 33 -10.95 -2.00 -2.88
C PHE A 33 -9.49 -2.16 -3.31
N ASP A 34 -9.11 -1.43 -4.35
CA ASP A 34 -7.81 -1.56 -5.00
C ASP A 34 -6.95 -0.33 -4.75
N PHE A 35 -5.73 -0.57 -4.27
CA PHE A 35 -4.78 0.46 -3.93
C PHE A 35 -3.39 0.17 -4.50
N SER A 36 -2.62 1.24 -4.67
CA SER A 36 -1.18 1.19 -4.86
C SER A 36 -0.44 1.50 -3.57
N ALA A 37 0.65 0.80 -3.28
CA ALA A 37 1.52 1.08 -2.14
C ALA A 37 2.94 0.63 -2.44
N CYS A 38 3.94 1.31 -1.87
CA CYS A 38 5.32 0.83 -1.95
C CYS A 38 5.44 -0.55 -1.32
N SER A 39 6.34 -1.36 -1.88
CA SER A 39 6.48 -2.77 -1.49
C SER A 39 6.69 -2.96 0.02
N THR A 40 7.47 -2.12 0.69
CA THR A 40 7.64 -2.18 2.15
C THR A 40 6.32 -1.96 2.89
N ALA A 41 5.57 -0.90 2.56
CA ALA A 41 4.32 -0.59 3.23
C ALA A 41 3.27 -1.69 3.02
N ALA A 42 3.17 -2.22 1.79
CA ALA A 42 2.26 -3.32 1.49
C ALA A 42 2.55 -4.58 2.33
N ILE A 43 3.83 -4.95 2.48
CA ILE A 43 4.22 -6.12 3.29
C ILE A 43 3.84 -5.93 4.75
N ASN A 44 4.18 -4.78 5.34
CA ASN A 44 3.90 -4.51 6.75
C ASN A 44 2.39 -4.39 7.01
N PHE A 45 1.65 -3.75 6.10
CA PHE A 45 0.18 -3.70 6.14
C PHE A 45 -0.42 -5.11 6.17
N LEU A 46 0.01 -6.02 5.30
CA LEU A 46 -0.51 -7.39 5.26
C LEU A 46 -0.16 -8.19 6.52
N ILE A 47 1.04 -8.01 7.07
CA ILE A 47 1.42 -8.62 8.35
C ILE A 47 0.52 -8.09 9.49
N GLY A 48 0.29 -6.78 9.54
CA GLY A 48 -0.61 -6.16 10.49
C GLY A 48 -2.05 -6.64 10.32
N TRP A 49 -2.51 -6.77 9.07
CA TRP A 49 -3.84 -7.27 8.73
C TRP A 49 -4.04 -8.72 9.18
N GLN A 50 -3.07 -9.60 8.95
CA GLN A 50 -3.14 -11.00 9.40
C GLN A 50 -3.25 -11.13 10.92
N ARG A 51 -2.76 -10.14 11.67
CA ARG A 51 -2.92 -10.08 13.14
C ARG A 51 -4.26 -9.48 13.56
N SER A 52 -5.00 -8.85 12.66
CA SER A 52 -6.34 -8.34 12.93
C SER A 52 -7.37 -9.46 12.91
N HIS A 53 -8.40 -9.37 13.76
CA HIS A 53 -9.49 -10.35 13.84
C HIS A 53 -10.70 -9.91 13.01
N LEU A 54 -10.49 -9.56 11.73
CA LEU A 54 -11.57 -9.19 10.80
C LEU A 54 -11.90 -10.39 9.88
N PRO A 55 -12.83 -11.28 10.27
CA PRO A 55 -13.10 -12.51 9.52
C PRO A 55 -13.74 -12.27 8.15
N ASP A 56 -14.49 -11.18 8.00
CA ASP A 56 -15.23 -10.86 6.76
C ASP A 56 -14.40 -10.05 5.76
N ALA A 57 -13.11 -9.86 6.05
CA ALA A 57 -12.23 -8.99 5.28
C ALA A 57 -10.89 -9.68 4.98
N THR A 58 -10.48 -9.66 3.71
CA THR A 58 -9.20 -10.20 3.25
C THR A 58 -8.36 -9.10 2.64
N ALA A 59 -7.03 -9.22 2.75
CA ALA A 59 -6.09 -8.33 2.09
C ALA A 59 -4.98 -9.16 1.43
N SER A 60 -4.59 -8.81 0.21
CA SER A 60 -3.54 -9.50 -0.54
C SER A 60 -2.82 -8.57 -1.51
N VAL A 61 -1.61 -8.96 -1.92
CA VAL A 61 -0.98 -8.40 -3.12
C VAL A 61 -1.49 -9.16 -4.33
N VAL A 62 -1.93 -8.43 -5.34
CA VAL A 62 -2.35 -8.99 -6.63
C VAL A 62 -1.27 -8.70 -7.66
N PRO A 63 -0.80 -9.70 -8.43
CA PRO A 63 0.05 -9.45 -9.59
C PRO A 63 -0.75 -8.68 -10.63
N ASP A 64 -0.37 -7.43 -10.87
CA ASP A 64 -1.07 -6.57 -11.83
C ASP A 64 -0.10 -5.58 -12.50
N VAL A 65 -0.39 -5.25 -13.76
CA VAL A 65 0.35 -4.28 -14.56
C VAL A 65 -0.20 -2.86 -14.44
N TRP A 66 -1.41 -2.69 -13.89
CA TRP A 66 -2.11 -1.42 -13.78
C TRP A 66 -1.97 -0.74 -12.41
N VAL A 67 -0.95 -1.09 -11.62
CA VAL A 67 -0.74 -0.55 -10.26
C VAL A 67 -0.76 1.00 -10.20
N HIS A 68 -0.33 1.67 -11.27
CA HIS A 68 -0.26 3.13 -11.35
C HIS A 68 -1.64 3.81 -11.52
N GLU A 69 -2.68 3.04 -11.82
CA GLU A 69 -4.06 3.53 -11.99
C GLU A 69 -4.85 3.52 -10.66
N TYR A 70 -4.35 2.81 -9.64
CA TYR A 70 -5.01 2.72 -8.35
C TYR A 70 -4.64 3.88 -7.42
N HIS A 71 -5.60 4.25 -6.57
CA HIS A 71 -5.36 5.22 -5.51
C HIS A 71 -4.31 4.70 -4.53
N ARG A 72 -3.48 5.61 -4.00
CA ARG A 72 -2.50 5.24 -2.98
C ARG A 72 -3.19 4.76 -1.70
N LEU A 73 -2.63 3.74 -1.07
CA LEU A 73 -3.15 3.17 0.18
C LEU A 73 -3.31 4.28 1.23
N PRO A 74 -4.50 4.43 1.83
CA PRO A 74 -4.69 5.40 2.90
C PRO A 74 -3.74 5.13 4.06
N CYS A 75 -3.13 6.21 4.58
CA CYS A 75 -2.19 6.14 5.69
C CYS A 75 -0.99 5.21 5.44
N GLU A 76 -0.54 5.07 4.19
CA GLU A 76 0.60 4.23 3.82
C GLU A 76 1.84 4.45 4.71
N GLU A 77 2.10 5.70 5.10
CA GLU A 77 3.24 6.08 5.97
C GLU A 77 3.26 5.34 7.31
N LEU A 78 2.10 4.91 7.83
CA LEU A 78 2.01 4.14 9.07
C LEU A 78 2.63 2.75 8.96
N TRP A 79 2.82 2.26 7.73
CA TRP A 79 3.30 0.91 7.45
C TRP A 79 4.77 0.90 6.98
N LEU A 80 5.50 2.01 7.11
CA LEU A 80 6.93 2.05 6.76
C LEU A 80 7.81 1.26 7.74
N THR A 81 7.26 0.92 8.89
CA THR A 81 7.87 0.08 9.93
C THR A 81 6.89 -1.02 10.36
N PRO A 82 7.38 -2.17 10.85
CA PRO A 82 6.54 -3.28 11.32
C PRO A 82 5.70 -2.98 12.56
#